data_AF-A0A9W3SZF6-F1
#
_entry.id   AF-A0A9W3SZF6-F1
#
_cell.length_a   1.000
_cell.length_b   1.000
_cell.length_c   1.000
_cell.angle_alpha   90.00
_cell.angle_beta   90.00
_cell.angle_gamma   90.00
#
_symmetry.space_group_name_H-M   'P 1'
#
loop_
_entity.id
_entity.type
_entity.pdbx_description
1 polymer ?
#
loop_
_entity_poly.entity_id
_entity_poly.type
_entity_poly.pdbx_seq_one_letter_code
_entity_poly.pdbx_strand_id
1 'polypeptide(L)'
;MFSLLIVPVTFLTVAYFYKGKELSDKKKIKAFFEITKVCVQHKGEIQYPVFLKQTEDDISTTFVYRLPLGVPSQLIQKLAQVLEEGLYKPVMISFQQRELFIRVFQQCIPEKWHWSNELLREKTWDVIIGRALDRMIYHDFEKTPHMCVSGMTRFGKTVFLKNIMTSLILQQPDHVKLYVIDLKEGLEFNPYRDLLQVEEVAENPMQAFGATRFSISV
;
A
#
# COMPACT_ATOMS: atom_id res chain seq x y z
N MET A 1 -0.08 -23.28 16.99
CA MET A 1 -1.26 -22.66 17.64
C MET A 1 -0.94 -21.67 18.78
N PHE A 2 0.33 -21.36 19.12
CA PHE A 2 0.67 -20.45 20.25
C PHE A 2 0.73 -18.95 19.91
N SER A 3 0.56 -18.54 18.65
CA SER A 3 0.71 -17.15 18.21
C SER A 3 -0.39 -16.22 18.76
N LEU A 4 -1.63 -16.69 18.79
CA LEU A 4 -2.82 -15.88 19.11
C LEU A 4 -2.94 -15.48 20.58
N LEU A 5 -2.34 -16.21 21.52
CA LEU A 5 -2.42 -15.90 22.95
C LEU A 5 -1.37 -14.87 23.39
N ILE A 6 -0.28 -14.71 22.64
CA ILE A 6 0.80 -13.80 23.04
C ILE A 6 0.29 -12.36 22.94
N VAL A 7 -0.38 -12.02 21.85
CA VAL A 7 -0.85 -10.66 21.56
C VAL A 7 -1.78 -10.13 22.66
N PRO A 8 -2.89 -10.78 23.06
CA PRO A 8 -3.75 -10.30 24.16
C PRO A 8 -3.00 -10.12 25.49
N VAL A 9 -2.06 -11.01 25.80
CA VAL A 9 -1.25 -10.93 27.03
C VAL A 9 -0.27 -9.75 26.99
N THR A 10 0.28 -9.42 25.81
CA THR A 10 1.11 -8.22 25.64
C THR A 10 0.33 -6.93 25.90
N PHE A 11 -0.93 -6.85 25.46
CA PHE A 11 -1.81 -5.71 25.73
C PHE A 11 -2.13 -5.56 27.21
N LEU A 12 -2.53 -6.65 27.85
CA LEU A 12 -2.86 -6.65 29.27
C LEU A 12 -1.65 -6.24 30.12
N THR A 13 -0.44 -6.69 29.77
CA THR A 13 0.79 -6.31 30.48
C THR A 13 1.13 -4.83 30.29
N VAL A 14 1.07 -4.29 29.06
CA VAL A 14 1.27 -2.84 28.83
C VAL A 14 0.20 -2.02 29.55
N ALA A 15 -1.09 -2.33 29.38
CA ALA A 15 -2.17 -1.61 30.02
C ALA A 15 -2.09 -1.66 31.56
N TYR A 16 -1.69 -2.79 32.12
CA TYR A 16 -1.52 -2.97 33.56
C TYR A 16 -0.33 -2.19 34.13
N PHE A 17 0.85 -2.25 33.49
CA PHE A 17 2.04 -1.52 33.94
C PHE A 17 1.88 0.01 33.85
N TYR A 18 0.95 0.49 33.02
CA TYR A 18 0.86 1.91 32.66
C TYR A 18 -0.49 2.57 32.94
N LYS A 19 -1.27 1.99 33.86
CA LYS A 19 -2.56 2.51 34.32
C LYS A 19 -2.43 3.99 34.77
N GLY A 20 -3.06 4.92 34.03
CA GLY A 20 -3.26 6.32 34.46
C GLY A 20 -2.31 7.40 33.93
N LYS A 21 -1.39 7.12 33.00
CA LYS A 21 -0.60 8.16 32.31
C LYS A 21 -0.59 7.94 30.80
N GLU A 22 -0.91 8.97 30.03
CA GLU A 22 -0.80 8.94 28.57
C GLU A 22 0.70 8.88 28.20
N LEU A 23 1.16 7.71 27.77
CA LEU A 23 2.55 7.53 27.33
C LEU A 23 2.75 8.03 25.90
N SER A 24 3.83 8.77 25.70
CA SER A 24 4.35 9.07 24.35
C SER A 24 4.62 7.78 23.59
N ASP A 25 4.37 7.78 22.27
CA ASP A 25 4.58 6.62 21.40
C ASP A 25 6.02 6.07 21.50
N LYS A 26 7.04 6.92 21.68
CA LYS A 26 8.44 6.51 21.96
C LYS A 26 8.58 5.53 23.12
N LYS A 27 7.86 5.77 24.23
CA LYS A 27 7.92 4.92 25.44
C LYS A 27 7.18 3.60 25.20
N LYS A 28 6.03 3.64 24.51
CA LYS A 28 5.29 2.44 24.11
C LYS A 28 6.14 1.55 23.19
N ILE A 29 6.76 2.13 22.16
CA ILE A 29 7.67 1.41 21.26
C ILE A 29 8.80 0.71 22.03
N LYS A 30 9.42 1.42 22.99
CA LYS A 30 10.45 0.81 23.86
C LYS A 30 9.92 -0.41 24.60
N ALA A 31 8.76 -0.31 25.23
CA ALA A 31 8.13 -1.44 25.93
C ALA A 31 7.83 -2.61 24.97
N PHE A 32 7.40 -2.32 23.75
CA PHE A 32 7.11 -3.36 22.77
C PHE A 32 8.35 -4.12 22.29
N PHE A 33 9.53 -3.50 22.24
CA PHE A 33 10.78 -4.25 22.00
C PHE A 33 11.06 -5.29 23.09
N GLU A 34 10.85 -4.93 24.36
CA GLU A 34 11.05 -5.82 25.51
C GLU A 34 10.08 -7.01 25.46
N ILE A 35 8.81 -6.71 25.23
CA ILE A 35 7.72 -7.67 25.17
C ILE A 35 7.88 -8.66 24.01
N THR A 36 8.22 -8.16 22.83
CA THR A 36 8.41 -8.98 21.63
C THR A 36 9.77 -9.68 21.60
N LYS A 37 10.63 -9.40 22.59
CA LYS A 37 12.01 -9.90 22.69
C LYS A 37 12.83 -9.60 21.44
N VAL A 38 12.62 -8.42 20.86
CA VAL A 38 13.49 -7.88 19.79
C VAL A 38 14.78 -7.46 20.46
N CYS A 39 15.67 -8.42 20.69
CA CYS A 39 16.95 -8.25 21.34
C CYS A 39 17.91 -9.37 20.93
N VAL A 40 19.20 -9.18 21.21
CA VAL A 40 20.22 -10.21 21.03
C VAL A 40 20.90 -10.45 22.37
N GLN A 41 21.04 -11.71 22.75
CA GLN A 41 21.83 -12.09 23.92
C GLN A 41 23.23 -12.46 23.46
N HIS A 42 24.24 -11.74 23.94
CA HIS A 42 25.64 -11.98 23.60
C HIS A 42 26.50 -11.83 24.85
N LYS A 43 27.30 -12.86 25.17
CA LYS A 43 28.17 -12.91 26.35
C LYS A 43 27.45 -12.61 27.69
N GLY A 44 26.20 -13.04 27.82
CA GLY A 44 25.40 -12.85 29.03
C GLY A 44 24.66 -11.51 29.12
N GLU A 45 24.95 -10.56 28.21
CA GLU A 45 24.25 -9.28 28.13
C GLU A 45 23.11 -9.33 27.10
N ILE A 46 21.97 -8.72 27.45
CA ILE A 46 20.84 -8.54 26.54
C ILE A 46 20.94 -7.16 25.91
N GLN A 47 21.07 -7.13 24.59
CA GLN A 47 21.14 -5.91 23.80
C GLN A 47 19.79 -5.65 23.14
N TYR A 48 19.18 -4.51 23.47
CA TYR A 48 17.96 -4.02 22.83
C TYR A 48 18.28 -2.95 21.77
N PRO A 49 17.33 -2.67 20.85
CA PRO A 49 17.44 -1.55 19.94
C PRO A 49 17.69 -0.22 20.66
N VAL A 50 18.67 0.54 20.18
CA VAL A 50 19.07 1.82 20.79
C VAL A 50 18.41 2.96 20.02
N PHE A 51 17.66 3.81 20.71
CA PHE A 51 17.06 5.00 20.09
C PHE A 51 18.15 5.95 19.57
N LEU A 52 18.02 6.39 18.33
CA LEU A 52 18.94 7.34 17.70
C LEU A 52 18.32 8.72 17.60
N LYS A 53 17.18 8.83 16.91
CA LYS A 53 16.51 10.12 16.64
C LYS A 53 15.03 9.93 16.38
N GLN A 54 14.31 11.05 16.44
CA GLN A 54 12.91 11.16 16.07
C GLN A 54 12.76 12.35 15.12
N THR A 55 11.95 12.19 14.09
CA THR A 55 11.59 13.24 13.13
C THR A 55 10.09 13.25 12.94
N GLU A 56 9.51 14.42 12.80
CA GLU A 56 8.07 14.62 12.61
C GLU A 56 7.81 15.30 11.27
N ASP A 57 6.75 14.87 10.61
CA ASP A 57 6.20 15.49 9.40
C ASP A 57 4.69 15.66 9.57
N ASP A 58 4.04 16.26 8.57
CA ASP A 58 2.63 16.66 8.64
C ASP A 58 1.65 15.49 8.88
N ILE A 59 2.06 14.25 8.60
CA ILE A 59 1.18 13.07 8.65
C ILE A 59 1.65 12.00 9.62
N SER A 60 2.86 12.11 10.17
CA SER A 60 3.51 11.02 10.91
C SER A 60 4.69 11.45 11.78
N THR A 61 5.07 10.55 12.68
CA THR A 61 6.31 10.66 13.46
C THR A 61 7.17 9.42 13.19
N THR A 62 8.42 9.62 12.79
CA THR A 62 9.39 8.54 12.57
C THR A 62 10.36 8.44 13.73
N PHE A 63 10.44 7.26 14.34
CA PHE A 63 11.41 6.91 15.36
C PHE A 63 12.48 5.99 14.77
N VAL A 64 13.75 6.37 14.93
CA VAL A 64 14.88 5.61 14.39
C VAL A 64 15.62 4.92 15.52
N TYR A 65 15.81 3.61 15.39
CA TYR A 65 16.53 2.78 16.35
C TYR A 65 17.66 2.02 15.67
N ARG A 66 18.82 1.89 16.32
CA ARG A 66 19.89 0.98 15.89
C ARG A 66 19.59 -0.43 16.39
N LEU A 67 19.47 -1.39 15.49
CA LEU A 67 19.31 -2.80 15.86
C LEU A 67 20.66 -3.43 16.27
N PRO A 68 20.66 -4.31 17.28
CA PRO A 68 21.80 -5.18 17.53
C PRO A 68 21.98 -6.19 16.40
N LEU A 69 23.21 -6.66 16.20
CA LEU A 69 23.53 -7.62 15.14
C LEU A 69 22.94 -8.99 15.47
N GLY A 70 22.17 -9.55 14.54
CA GLY A 70 21.58 -10.89 14.69
C GLY A 70 20.10 -10.91 15.07
N VAL A 71 19.40 -9.77 15.05
CA VAL A 71 17.94 -9.75 15.18
C VAL A 71 17.28 -10.39 13.94
N PRO A 72 16.50 -11.48 14.09
CA PRO A 72 15.81 -12.11 12.97
C PRO A 72 14.69 -11.23 12.39
N SER A 73 14.48 -11.30 11.07
CA SER A 73 13.43 -10.54 10.39
C SER A 73 12.02 -10.89 10.86
N GLN A 74 11.77 -12.14 11.30
CA GLN A 74 10.46 -12.54 11.82
C GLN A 74 10.08 -11.78 13.10
N LEU A 75 11.06 -11.41 13.94
CA LEU A 75 10.79 -10.61 15.14
C LEU A 75 10.38 -9.18 14.76
N ILE A 76 10.95 -8.63 13.69
CA ILE A 76 10.58 -7.31 13.18
C ILE A 76 9.17 -7.31 12.58
N GLN A 77 8.79 -8.36 11.85
CA GLN A 77 7.42 -8.51 11.34
C GLN A 77 6.40 -8.61 12.49
N LYS A 78 6.71 -9.40 13.53
CA LYS A 78 5.87 -9.50 14.72
C LYS A 78 5.77 -8.16 15.46
N LEU A 79 6.87 -7.42 15.55
CA LEU A 79 6.89 -6.09 16.14
C LEU A 79 5.95 -5.14 15.39
N ALA A 80 5.93 -5.16 14.05
CA ALA A 80 5.03 -4.32 13.26
C ALA A 80 3.56 -4.50 13.69
N GLN A 81 3.09 -5.76 13.75
CA GLN A 81 1.72 -6.08 14.14
C GLN A 81 1.40 -5.59 15.56
N VAL A 82 2.28 -5.86 16.51
CA VAL A 82 2.10 -5.45 17.92
C VAL A 82 2.12 -3.92 18.05
N LEU A 83 2.92 -3.21 17.25
CA LEU A 83 2.95 -1.76 17.25
C LEU A 83 1.68 -1.15 16.67
N GLU A 84 1.17 -1.66 15.56
CA GLU A 84 -0.08 -1.14 14.95
C GLU A 84 -1.27 -1.28 15.89
N GLU A 85 -1.45 -2.48 16.44
CA GLU A 85 -2.51 -2.75 17.40
C GLU A 85 -2.27 -1.97 18.71
N GLY A 86 -1.00 -1.86 19.14
CA GLY A 86 -0.57 -1.29 20.42
C GLY A 86 -0.66 0.23 20.50
N LEU A 87 -0.40 0.89 19.38
CA LEU A 87 -0.46 2.33 19.24
C LEU A 87 -1.84 2.80 18.76
N TYR A 88 -2.70 1.89 18.28
CA TYR A 88 -3.96 2.20 17.59
C TYR A 88 -3.76 3.17 16.42
N LYS A 89 -2.63 3.01 15.72
CA LYS A 89 -2.18 3.87 14.62
C LYS A 89 -1.53 3.00 13.56
N PRO A 90 -1.66 3.33 12.27
CA PRO A 90 -0.90 2.64 11.24
C PRO A 90 0.61 2.82 11.45
N VAL A 91 1.39 1.76 11.20
CA VAL A 91 2.85 1.79 11.41
C VAL A 91 3.54 1.21 10.19
N MET A 92 4.44 1.99 9.60
CA MET A 92 5.35 1.49 8.59
C MET A 92 6.72 1.24 9.20
N ILE A 93 7.22 0.02 9.01
CA ILE A 93 8.58 -0.35 9.39
C ILE A 93 9.43 -0.47 8.13
N SER A 94 10.58 0.20 8.12
CA SER A 94 11.63 -0.04 7.12
C SER A 94 12.97 -0.24 7.78
N PHE A 95 13.86 -0.96 7.11
CA PHE A 95 15.20 -1.24 7.59
C PHE A 95 16.23 -0.82 6.56
N GLN A 96 17.21 -0.02 6.98
CA GLN A 96 18.35 0.36 6.15
C GLN A 96 19.63 0.17 6.96
N GLN A 97 20.55 -0.64 6.44
CA GLN A 97 21.83 -1.00 7.07
C GLN A 97 21.70 -1.65 8.47
N ARG A 98 21.64 -0.86 9.54
CA ARG A 98 21.45 -1.28 10.95
C ARG A 98 20.39 -0.44 11.66
N GLU A 99 19.68 0.39 10.92
CA GLU A 99 18.68 1.31 11.44
C GLU A 99 17.28 0.80 11.10
N LEU A 100 16.47 0.66 12.15
CA LEU A 100 15.05 0.39 12.09
C LEU A 100 14.31 1.71 12.16
N PHE A 101 13.53 1.99 11.13
CA PHE A 101 12.67 3.16 11.04
C PHE A 101 11.25 2.71 11.35
N ILE A 102 10.68 3.24 12.42
CA ILE A 102 9.30 3.01 12.83
C ILE A 102 8.55 4.32 12.60
N ARG A 103 7.80 4.39 11.49
CA ARG A 103 6.98 5.54 11.13
C ARG A 103 5.56 5.30 11.59
N VAL A 104 5.10 6.11 12.55
CA VAL A 104 3.77 6.03 13.16
C VAL A 104 2.92 7.14 12.54
N PHE A 105 1.86 6.76 11.83
CA PHE A 105 0.98 7.71 11.15
C PHE A 105 -0.07 8.26 12.09
N GLN A 106 -0.42 9.54 11.91
CA GLN A 106 -1.52 10.18 12.62
C GLN A 106 -2.87 9.92 11.95
N GLN A 107 -2.86 9.62 10.65
CA GLN A 107 -4.03 9.39 9.82
C GLN A 107 -4.10 7.93 9.36
N CYS A 108 -5.32 7.42 9.18
CA CYS A 108 -5.58 6.11 8.57
C CYS A 108 -5.73 6.23 7.05
N ILE A 109 -5.62 5.09 6.35
CA ILE A 109 -6.05 5.02 4.95
C ILE A 109 -7.55 5.34 4.91
N PRO A 110 -7.99 6.28 4.06
CA PRO A 110 -9.41 6.64 4.00
C PRO A 110 -10.25 5.47 3.51
N GLU A 111 -11.44 5.27 4.09
CA GLU A 111 -12.38 4.23 3.64
C GLU A 111 -12.87 4.45 2.21
N LYS A 112 -12.94 5.73 1.80
CA LYS A 112 -13.29 6.15 0.44
C LYS A 112 -12.32 7.22 -0.02
N TRP A 113 -11.84 7.05 -1.24
CA TRP A 113 -11.02 8.05 -1.91
C TRP A 113 -11.68 8.40 -3.24
N HIS A 114 -12.07 9.66 -3.36
CA HIS A 114 -12.71 10.17 -4.57
C HIS A 114 -11.64 10.51 -5.61
N TRP A 115 -11.87 10.04 -6.82
CA TRP A 115 -11.06 10.42 -7.98
C TRP A 115 -11.37 11.88 -8.35
N SER A 116 -10.35 12.64 -8.73
CA SER A 116 -10.47 14.02 -9.22
C SER A 116 -9.43 14.28 -10.31
N ASN A 117 -9.66 15.34 -11.11
CA ASN A 117 -8.73 15.76 -12.16
C ASN A 117 -7.35 16.17 -11.61
N GLU A 118 -7.23 16.51 -10.32
CA GLU A 118 -5.95 16.84 -9.68
C GLU A 118 -4.99 15.65 -9.61
N LEU A 119 -5.49 14.43 -9.80
CA LEU A 119 -4.68 13.22 -9.84
C LEU A 119 -4.06 12.97 -11.22
N LEU A 120 -4.46 13.73 -12.23
CA LEU A 120 -3.97 13.58 -13.59
C LEU A 120 -2.57 14.18 -13.74
N ARG A 121 -1.76 13.53 -14.56
CA ARG A 121 -0.47 13.99 -15.04
C ARG A 121 -0.57 14.20 -16.55
N GLU A 122 -1.03 15.39 -16.94
CA GLU A 122 -1.25 15.75 -18.35
C GLU A 122 -0.03 15.44 -19.22
N LYS A 123 -0.29 14.93 -20.43
CA LYS A 123 0.74 14.60 -21.44
C LYS A 123 1.76 13.55 -20.98
N THR A 124 1.41 12.73 -19.98
CA THR A 124 2.23 11.59 -19.55
C THR A 124 1.46 10.27 -19.65
N TRP A 125 2.18 9.16 -19.52
CA TRP A 125 1.63 7.81 -19.40
C TRP A 125 1.56 7.32 -17.95
N ASP A 126 1.77 8.23 -16.98
CA ASP A 126 1.66 7.94 -15.55
C ASP A 126 0.20 8.01 -15.12
N VAL A 127 -0.35 6.88 -14.70
CA VAL A 127 -1.74 6.78 -14.23
C VAL A 127 -1.77 6.52 -12.73
N ILE A 128 -2.62 7.27 -12.01
CA ILE A 128 -2.86 7.03 -10.59
C ILE A 128 -3.53 5.67 -10.39
N ILE A 129 -2.90 4.78 -9.62
CA ILE A 129 -3.44 3.44 -9.35
C ILE A 129 -3.82 3.23 -7.88
N GLY A 130 -3.38 4.11 -6.99
CA GLY A 130 -3.61 3.95 -5.57
C GLY A 130 -3.03 5.06 -4.72
N ARG A 131 -3.32 4.99 -3.42
CA ARG A 131 -2.73 5.85 -2.40
C ARG A 131 -2.27 4.98 -1.24
N ALA A 132 -1.01 5.10 -0.88
CA ALA A 132 -0.49 4.65 0.40
C ALA A 132 -0.66 5.76 1.45
N LEU A 133 -0.37 5.45 2.72
CA LEU A 133 -0.44 6.43 3.81
C LEU A 133 0.44 7.66 3.55
N ASP A 134 1.59 7.47 2.91
CA ASP A 134 2.61 8.49 2.73
C ASP A 134 2.79 9.00 1.30
N ARG A 135 2.18 8.33 0.31
CA ARG A 135 2.37 8.69 -1.10
C ARG A 135 1.23 8.25 -1.99
N MET A 136 1.08 8.97 -3.09
CA MET A 136 0.31 8.52 -4.24
C MET A 136 1.12 7.50 -5.04
N ILE A 137 0.45 6.48 -5.57
CA ILE A 137 1.08 5.40 -6.34
C ILE A 137 0.66 5.55 -7.80
N TYR A 138 1.63 5.84 -8.65
CA TYR A 138 1.44 5.95 -10.10
C TYR A 138 2.06 4.76 -10.82
N HIS A 139 1.45 4.37 -11.93
CA HIS A 139 1.99 3.39 -12.85
C HIS A 139 2.31 4.06 -14.18
N ASP A 140 3.55 3.89 -14.64
CA ASP A 140 4.06 4.45 -15.88
C ASP A 140 3.93 3.41 -17.01
N PHE A 141 2.95 3.60 -17.90
CA PHE A 141 2.73 2.70 -19.03
C PHE A 141 3.78 2.84 -20.15
N GLU A 142 4.65 3.84 -20.11
CA GLU A 142 5.80 3.93 -21.04
C GLU A 142 6.94 3.02 -20.55
N LYS A 143 7.19 2.99 -19.23
CA LYS A 143 8.23 2.13 -18.65
C LYS A 143 7.78 0.68 -18.49
N THR A 144 6.54 0.45 -18.08
CA THR A 144 5.97 -0.89 -17.85
C THR A 144 4.65 -0.99 -18.62
N PRO A 145 4.67 -1.41 -19.90
CA PRO A 145 3.51 -1.25 -20.79
C PRO A 145 2.37 -2.23 -20.53
N HIS A 146 2.58 -3.25 -19.71
CA HIS A 146 1.61 -4.31 -19.47
C HIS A 146 1.30 -4.44 -17.98
N MET A 147 0.01 -4.55 -17.66
CA MET A 147 -0.49 -4.71 -16.31
C MET A 147 -1.49 -5.86 -16.25
N CYS A 148 -1.33 -6.75 -15.28
CA CYS A 148 -2.32 -7.77 -14.93
C CYS A 148 -3.10 -7.33 -13.70
N VAL A 149 -4.43 -7.30 -13.79
CA VAL A 149 -5.31 -6.90 -12.68
C VAL A 149 -6.18 -8.08 -12.28
N SER A 150 -5.95 -8.61 -11.08
CA SER A 150 -6.69 -9.74 -10.52
C SER A 150 -7.49 -9.33 -9.29
N GLY A 151 -8.67 -9.91 -9.11
CA GLY A 151 -9.48 -9.71 -7.91
C GLY A 151 -10.87 -10.32 -8.06
N MET A 152 -11.47 -10.68 -6.92
CA MET A 152 -12.82 -11.23 -6.86
C MET A 152 -13.86 -10.21 -7.38
N THR A 153 -15.02 -10.70 -7.82
CA THR A 153 -16.16 -9.85 -8.18
C THR A 153 -16.50 -8.93 -7.01
N ARG A 154 -16.84 -7.66 -7.28
CA ARG A 154 -17.16 -6.61 -6.29
C ARG A 154 -15.98 -6.02 -5.51
N PHE A 155 -14.73 -6.45 -5.79
CA PHE A 155 -13.52 -5.89 -5.16
C PHE A 155 -12.91 -4.70 -5.95
N GLY A 156 -13.70 -4.07 -6.83
CA GLY A 156 -13.28 -2.82 -7.49
C GLY A 156 -12.46 -2.96 -8.78
N LYS A 157 -12.17 -4.18 -9.27
CA LYS A 157 -11.42 -4.40 -10.53
C LYS A 157 -11.97 -3.58 -11.71
N THR A 158 -13.29 -3.62 -11.93
CA THR A 158 -13.88 -2.90 -13.08
C THR A 158 -13.81 -1.39 -12.90
N VAL A 159 -14.02 -0.90 -11.69
CA VAL A 159 -13.86 0.54 -11.35
C VAL A 159 -12.42 0.98 -11.57
N PHE A 160 -11.45 0.14 -11.19
CA PHE A 160 -10.04 0.39 -11.41
C PHE A 160 -9.68 0.50 -12.90
N LEU A 161 -10.15 -0.43 -13.73
CA LEU A 161 -9.95 -0.36 -15.18
C LEU A 161 -10.60 0.88 -15.80
N LYS A 162 -11.80 1.26 -15.34
CA LYS A 162 -12.49 2.49 -15.75
C LYS A 162 -11.66 3.73 -15.37
N ASN A 163 -11.06 3.77 -14.18
CA ASN A 163 -10.17 4.87 -13.77
C ASN A 163 -8.91 4.95 -14.63
N ILE A 164 -8.32 3.81 -15.02
CA ILE A 164 -7.18 3.80 -15.94
C ILE A 164 -7.60 4.38 -17.29
N MET A 165 -8.70 3.85 -17.85
CA MET A 165 -9.25 4.30 -19.14
C MET A 165 -9.51 5.81 -19.14
N THR A 166 -10.24 6.31 -18.15
CA THR A 166 -10.52 7.73 -17.99
C THR A 166 -9.23 8.55 -17.87
N SER A 167 -8.27 8.11 -17.05
CA SER A 167 -7.01 8.86 -16.87
C SER A 167 -6.20 8.94 -18.15
N LEU A 168 -6.09 7.84 -18.91
CA LEU A 168 -5.37 7.83 -20.19
C LEU A 168 -6.05 8.72 -21.23
N ILE A 169 -7.38 8.64 -21.36
CA ILE A 169 -8.16 9.50 -22.27
C ILE A 169 -7.94 10.98 -21.95
N LEU A 170 -7.99 11.35 -20.68
CA LEU A 170 -7.82 12.75 -20.28
C LEU A 170 -6.36 13.24 -20.37
N GLN A 171 -5.37 12.38 -20.15
CA GLN A 171 -3.96 12.74 -20.21
C GLN A 171 -3.40 12.77 -21.64
N GLN A 172 -3.92 11.91 -22.52
CA GLN A 172 -3.45 11.68 -23.88
C GLN A 172 -4.60 11.67 -24.90
N PRO A 173 -5.47 12.70 -24.94
CA PRO A 173 -6.71 12.67 -25.70
C PRO A 173 -6.51 12.44 -27.21
N ASP A 174 -5.40 12.94 -27.77
CA ASP A 174 -5.06 12.82 -29.19
C ASP A 174 -4.14 11.63 -29.51
N HIS A 175 -3.69 10.90 -28.48
CA HIS A 175 -2.62 9.89 -28.61
C HIS A 175 -3.01 8.52 -28.05
N VAL A 176 -4.15 8.38 -27.39
CA VAL A 176 -4.65 7.09 -26.91
C VAL A 176 -5.75 6.55 -27.83
N LYS A 177 -5.63 5.26 -28.16
CA LYS A 177 -6.67 4.46 -28.80
C LYS A 177 -6.92 3.23 -27.95
N LEU A 178 -8.18 2.87 -27.77
CA LEU A 178 -8.61 1.82 -26.87
C LEU A 178 -9.43 0.78 -27.62
N TYR A 179 -9.02 -0.47 -27.43
CA TYR A 179 -9.77 -1.65 -27.79
C TYR A 179 -10.14 -2.36 -26.49
N VAL A 180 -11.43 -2.48 -26.22
CA VAL A 180 -11.94 -3.07 -24.98
C VAL A 180 -12.54 -4.43 -25.28
N ILE A 181 -12.11 -5.46 -24.57
CA ILE A 181 -12.67 -6.81 -24.68
C ILE A 181 -13.49 -7.09 -23.42
N ASP A 182 -14.81 -7.07 -23.56
CA ASP A 182 -15.78 -7.35 -22.49
C ASP A 182 -16.74 -8.45 -22.92
N LEU A 183 -16.29 -9.70 -22.79
CA LEU A 183 -17.05 -10.90 -23.18
C LEU A 183 -18.26 -11.19 -22.28
N LYS A 184 -18.63 -10.27 -21.39
CA LYS A 184 -19.86 -10.33 -20.58
C LYS A 184 -20.96 -9.48 -21.20
N GLU A 185 -21.18 -9.66 -22.49
CA GLU A 185 -22.19 -8.92 -23.26
C GLU A 185 -21.99 -7.39 -23.22
N GLY A 186 -20.74 -6.93 -23.07
CA GLY A 186 -20.41 -5.50 -23.01
C GLY A 186 -20.96 -4.76 -21.79
N LEU A 187 -21.46 -5.46 -20.77
CA LEU A 187 -22.18 -4.86 -19.63
C LEU A 187 -21.43 -3.71 -18.97
N GLU A 188 -20.11 -3.79 -18.88
CA GLU A 188 -19.32 -2.84 -18.10
C GLU A 188 -18.80 -1.67 -18.92
N PHE A 189 -18.52 -1.88 -20.21
CA PHE A 189 -17.81 -0.92 -21.05
C PHE A 189 -18.58 -0.44 -22.29
N ASN A 190 -19.73 -1.03 -22.62
CA ASN A 190 -20.58 -0.56 -23.72
C ASN A 190 -20.92 0.96 -23.61
N PRO A 191 -21.18 1.54 -22.42
CA PRO A 191 -21.40 3.00 -22.30
C PRO A 191 -20.26 3.90 -22.78
N TYR A 192 -19.05 3.35 -23.00
CA TYR A 192 -17.87 4.10 -23.46
C TYR A 192 -17.62 3.96 -24.97
N ARG A 193 -18.45 3.18 -25.68
CA ARG A 193 -18.27 2.83 -27.10
C ARG A 193 -18.18 4.05 -28.02
N ASP A 194 -18.89 5.13 -27.69
CA ASP A 194 -18.99 6.33 -28.52
C ASP A 194 -17.92 7.39 -28.20
N LEU A 195 -16.96 7.08 -27.31
CA LEU A 195 -15.83 7.97 -27.06
C LEU A 195 -14.87 7.96 -28.25
N LEU A 196 -14.33 9.14 -28.62
CA LEU A 196 -13.43 9.30 -29.77
C LEU A 196 -12.21 8.37 -29.73
N GLN A 197 -11.73 8.05 -28.52
CA GLN A 197 -10.56 7.21 -28.29
C GLN A 197 -10.89 5.72 -28.30
N VAL A 198 -12.16 5.32 -28.29
CA VAL A 198 -12.58 3.91 -28.26
C VAL A 198 -12.86 3.45 -29.67
N GLU A 199 -12.00 2.57 -30.19
CA GLU A 199 -12.12 2.04 -31.55
C GLU A 199 -13.09 0.86 -31.58
N GLU A 200 -13.07 0.02 -30.54
CA GLU A 200 -13.95 -1.14 -30.45
C GLU A 200 -14.23 -1.55 -29.00
N VAL A 201 -15.48 -1.97 -28.74
CA VAL A 201 -15.85 -2.77 -27.56
C VAL A 201 -16.30 -4.14 -28.07
N ALA A 202 -15.42 -5.13 -27.95
CA ALA A 202 -15.64 -6.50 -28.36
C ALA A 202 -16.41 -7.28 -27.28
N GLU A 203 -17.58 -7.80 -27.64
CA GLU A 203 -18.52 -8.43 -26.70
C GLU A 203 -18.57 -9.96 -26.87
N ASN A 204 -17.94 -10.48 -27.93
CA ASN A 204 -17.87 -11.91 -28.22
C ASN A 204 -16.47 -12.32 -28.73
N PRO A 205 -16.13 -13.63 -28.71
CA PRO A 205 -14.81 -14.11 -29.10
C PRO A 205 -14.39 -13.75 -30.53
N MET A 206 -15.33 -13.66 -31.47
CA MET A 206 -15.03 -13.31 -32.86
C MET A 206 -14.59 -11.85 -33.00
N GLN A 207 -15.28 -10.93 -32.32
CA GLN A 207 -14.88 -9.51 -32.24
C GLN A 207 -13.54 -9.37 -31.52
N ALA A 208 -13.35 -10.06 -30.39
CA ALA A 208 -12.09 -10.01 -29.65
C ALA A 208 -10.90 -10.51 -30.48
N PHE A 209 -11.10 -11.54 -31.31
CA PHE A 209 -10.11 -12.00 -32.27
C PHE A 209 -9.78 -10.93 -33.34
N GLY A 210 -10.80 -10.22 -33.84
CA GLY A 210 -10.61 -9.09 -34.76
C GLY A 210 -9.77 -7.97 -34.14
N ALA A 211 -10.16 -7.50 -32.95
CA ALA A 211 -9.48 -6.44 -32.22
C ALA A 211 -7.99 -6.77 -31.94
N THR A 212 -7.71 -8.02 -31.50
CA THR A 212 -6.34 -8.46 -31.20
C THR A 212 -5.46 -8.67 -32.42
N ARG A 213 -6.03 -8.97 -33.59
CA ARG A 213 -5.27 -9.07 -34.84
C ARG A 213 -4.81 -7.70 -35.32
N PHE A 214 -5.64 -6.68 -35.15
CA PHE A 214 -5.29 -5.31 -35.50
C PHE A 214 -4.11 -4.80 -34.66
N SER A 215 -4.11 -5.07 -33.35
CA SER A 215 -3.04 -4.61 -32.44
C SER A 215 -1.65 -5.21 -32.69
N ILE A 216 -1.55 -6.31 -33.44
CA ILE A 216 -0.26 -6.94 -33.84
C ILE A 216 0.25 -6.37 -35.18
N SER A 217 -0.62 -5.70 -35.94
CA SER A 217 -0.33 -5.23 -37.30
C SER A 217 0.10 -3.75 -37.37
N VAL A 218 0.15 -3.07 -36.22
CA VAL A 218 0.61 -1.68 -36.03
C VAL A 218 2.00 -1.71 -35.41
#